data_AF-A0A7C4TDY7-F1
#
_entry.id   AF-A0A7C4TDY7-F1
#
_cell.length_a   1.000
_cell.length_b   1.000
_cell.length_c   1.000
_cell.angle_alpha   90.00
_cell.angle_beta   90.00
_cell.angle_gamma   90.00
#
_symmetry.space_group_name_H-M   'P 1'
#
loop_
_entity.id
_entity.type
_entity.pdbx_description
1 polymer ?
#
loop_
_entity_poly.entity_id
_entity_poly.type
_entity_poly.pdbx_seq_one_letter_code
_entity_poly.pdbx_strand_id
1 'polypeptide(L)'
;METLVRLDGRELTIPPEIITLEGILEHVLSNELDSEREVVEVKLDGNTFSEEFPHEAMLMERDEFKVVDILTETKGNLAEMALEQLPYFISTIRKGFRTAANVLRDTYSENEGHRLVAVSAESLGALINHLHVIILSLKNGKRGELTSVYSNLTEGLADLLEEIIATQQEKDPILLADLLEFEIIPILEKLGTGVEKLLN
;
A
#
# COMPACT_ATOMS: atom_id res chain seq x y z
N MET A 1 37.34 -13.05 5.32
CA MET A 1 37.39 -11.69 5.88
C MET A 1 36.14 -11.55 6.74
N GLU A 2 36.18 -10.90 7.90
CA GLU A 2 34.97 -10.85 8.74
C GLU A 2 34.02 -9.77 8.22
N THR A 3 32.82 -10.19 7.80
CA THR A 3 31.75 -9.30 7.33
C THR A 3 31.19 -8.52 8.50
N LEU A 4 31.18 -7.19 8.35
CA LEU A 4 30.60 -6.27 9.31
C LEU A 4 29.09 -6.15 9.07
N VAL A 5 28.28 -6.42 10.09
CA VAL A 5 26.83 -6.26 10.00
C VAL A 5 26.40 -5.10 10.89
N ARG A 6 25.56 -4.22 10.36
CA ARG A 6 25.00 -3.08 11.09
C ARG A 6 23.49 -3.05 10.99
N LEU A 7 22.83 -2.72 12.09
CA LEU A 7 21.41 -2.43 12.17
C LEU A 7 21.23 -0.98 12.59
N ASP A 8 20.67 -0.15 11.72
CA ASP A 8 20.53 1.30 11.93
C ASP A 8 21.84 1.98 12.36
N GLY A 9 22.97 1.53 11.78
CA GLY A 9 24.31 2.01 12.09
C GLY A 9 24.95 1.41 13.35
N ARG A 10 24.21 0.63 14.16
CA ARG A 10 24.77 -0.13 15.30
C ARG A 10 25.38 -1.43 14.81
N GLU A 11 26.65 -1.67 15.13
CA GLU A 11 27.31 -2.93 14.80
C GLU A 11 26.69 -4.10 15.57
N LEU A 12 26.45 -5.21 14.86
CA LEU A 12 25.88 -6.44 15.39
C LEU A 12 26.92 -7.57 15.34
N THR A 13 26.90 -8.42 16.36
CA THR A 13 27.66 -9.67 16.36
C THR A 13 26.77 -10.78 15.83
N ILE A 14 27.04 -11.23 14.61
CA ILE A 14 26.34 -12.36 14.00
C ILE A 14 27.08 -13.67 14.33
N PRO A 15 26.38 -14.69 14.88
CA PRO A 15 26.97 -15.99 15.17
C PRO A 15 27.71 -16.60 13.96
N PRO A 16 28.85 -17.27 14.18
CA PRO A 16 29.70 -17.78 13.09
C PRO A 16 29.05 -18.89 12.24
N GLU A 17 28.06 -19.59 12.78
CA GLU A 17 27.27 -20.60 12.07
C GLU A 17 26.31 -20.00 11.03
N ILE A 18 26.07 -18.70 11.09
CA ILE A 18 25.24 -17.98 10.12
C ILE A 18 26.12 -17.53 8.97
N ILE A 19 25.97 -18.24 7.85
CA ILE A 19 26.85 -18.13 6.69
C ILE A 19 26.19 -17.48 5.47
N THR A 20 24.88 -17.23 5.49
CA THR A 20 24.15 -16.66 4.34
C THR A 20 23.55 -15.30 4.69
N LEU A 21 23.25 -14.50 3.66
CA LEU A 21 22.51 -13.25 3.84
C LEU A 21 21.13 -13.52 4.44
N GLU A 22 20.40 -14.53 3.98
CA GLU A 22 19.10 -14.92 4.55
C GLU A 22 19.22 -15.22 6.05
N GLY A 23 20.22 -16.01 6.46
CA GLY A 23 20.43 -16.32 7.87
C GLY A 23 20.77 -15.08 8.71
N ILE A 24 21.49 -14.10 8.15
CA ILE A 24 21.73 -12.81 8.81
C ILE A 24 20.41 -12.08 9.04
N LEU A 25 19.55 -12.01 8.01
CA LEU A 25 18.27 -11.33 8.08
C LEU A 25 17.32 -12.02 9.06
N GLU A 26 17.24 -13.36 9.05
CA GLU A 26 16.46 -14.15 10.01
C GLU A 26 16.93 -13.91 11.46
N HIS A 27 18.25 -13.85 11.68
CA HIS A 27 18.82 -13.56 12.99
C HIS A 27 18.41 -12.17 13.49
N VAL A 28 18.51 -11.17 12.62
CA VAL A 28 18.14 -9.78 12.94
C VAL A 28 16.64 -9.67 13.23
N LEU A 29 15.79 -10.29 12.40
CA LEU A 29 14.35 -10.34 12.58
C LEU A 29 13.94 -11.01 13.90
N SER A 30 14.65 -12.07 14.31
CA SER A 30 14.27 -12.88 15.47
C SER A 30 14.84 -12.37 16.80
N ASN A 31 15.99 -11.68 16.79
CA ASN A 31 16.74 -11.36 18.02
C ASN A 31 16.96 -9.86 18.26
N GLU A 32 16.96 -9.04 17.20
CA GLU A 32 17.36 -7.62 17.31
C GLU A 32 16.21 -6.66 17.05
N LEU A 33 15.19 -7.09 16.30
CA LEU A 33 14.02 -6.30 15.95
C LEU A 33 12.88 -6.48 16.95
N ASP A 34 12.27 -5.36 17.37
CA ASP A 34 11.01 -5.37 18.10
C ASP A 34 9.81 -5.50 17.14
N SER A 35 8.62 -5.76 17.68
CA SER A 35 7.40 -5.92 16.89
C SER A 35 6.91 -4.65 16.19
N GLU A 36 7.46 -3.49 16.52
CA GLU A 36 7.07 -2.16 16.02
C GLU A 36 7.96 -1.67 14.88
N ARG A 37 9.02 -2.40 14.53
CA ARG A 37 9.96 -2.07 13.47
C ARG A 37 9.90 -3.07 12.32
N GLU A 38 10.17 -2.57 11.13
CA GLU A 38 10.26 -3.38 9.91
C GLU A 38 11.56 -3.05 9.16
N VAL A 39 12.14 -4.04 8.50
CA VAL A 39 13.26 -3.83 7.58
C VAL A 39 12.73 -3.14 6.34
N VAL A 40 13.29 -1.96 6.04
CA VAL A 40 12.89 -1.16 4.87
C VAL A 40 13.92 -1.20 3.77
N GLU A 41 15.18 -1.45 4.11
CA GLU A 41 16.27 -1.50 3.15
C GLU A 41 17.42 -2.35 3.69
N VAL A 42 18.03 -3.14 2.81
CA VAL A 42 19.28 -3.86 3.07
C VAL A 42 20.30 -3.36 2.07
N LYS A 43 21.52 -3.03 2.51
CA LYS A 43 22.62 -2.62 1.64
C LYS A 43 23.80 -3.56 1.79
N LEU A 44 24.35 -3.98 0.66
CA LEU A 44 25.55 -4.80 0.55
C LEU A 44 26.64 -3.93 -0.04
N ASP A 45 27.69 -3.67 0.75
CA ASP A 45 28.80 -2.78 0.39
C ASP A 45 28.33 -1.40 -0.12
N GLY A 46 27.24 -0.89 0.46
CA GLY A 46 26.65 0.41 0.13
C GLY A 46 25.63 0.42 -1.00
N ASN A 47 25.41 -0.71 -1.68
CA ASN A 47 24.38 -0.84 -2.73
C ASN A 47 23.13 -1.48 -2.17
N THR A 48 21.96 -0.93 -2.49
CA THR A 48 20.67 -1.51 -2.12
C THR A 48 20.54 -2.91 -2.71
N PHE A 49 20.28 -3.88 -1.83
CA PHE A 49 19.96 -5.24 -2.21
C PHE A 49 18.48 -5.35 -2.58
N SER A 50 18.22 -6.01 -3.69
CA SER A 50 16.90 -6.42 -4.14
C SER A 50 17.06 -7.81 -4.72
N GLU A 51 16.19 -8.73 -4.33
CA GLU A 51 16.20 -10.07 -4.92
C GLU A 51 15.85 -9.97 -6.42
N GLU A 52 16.67 -10.58 -7.27
CA GLU A 52 16.40 -10.80 -8.69
C GLU A 52 15.50 -12.03 -8.90
N PHE A 53 15.59 -13.00 -7.98
CA PHE A 53 14.74 -14.19 -7.94
C PHE A 53 14.47 -14.64 -6.50
N PRO A 54 13.36 -15.36 -6.24
CA PRO A 54 13.00 -15.78 -4.88
C PRO A 54 14.12 -16.57 -4.19
N HIS A 55 14.37 -16.24 -2.92
CA HIS A 55 15.39 -16.88 -2.07
C HIS A 55 16.83 -16.69 -2.55
N GLU A 56 17.11 -15.66 -3.35
CA GLU A 56 18.49 -15.32 -3.74
C GLU A 56 19.39 -15.11 -2.50
N ALA A 57 18.87 -14.50 -1.43
CA ALA A 57 19.61 -14.27 -0.19
C ALA A 57 20.12 -15.56 0.48
N MET A 58 19.51 -16.73 0.18
CA MET A 58 19.95 -18.04 0.68
C MET A 58 21.26 -18.49 0.02
N LEU A 59 21.51 -18.03 -1.21
CA LEU A 59 22.66 -18.44 -2.03
C LEU A 59 23.85 -17.49 -1.87
N MET A 60 23.64 -16.32 -1.28
CA MET A 60 24.67 -15.30 -1.08
C MET A 60 25.42 -15.57 0.22
N GLU A 61 26.69 -15.97 0.11
CA GLU A 61 27.53 -16.24 1.28
C GLU A 61 27.94 -14.94 1.98
N ARG A 62 27.98 -14.99 3.31
CA ARG A 62 28.28 -13.83 4.17
C ARG A 62 29.61 -13.18 3.80
N ASP A 63 30.62 -13.97 3.43
CA ASP A 63 31.97 -13.51 3.14
C ASP A 63 32.15 -12.90 1.75
N GLU A 64 31.10 -12.91 0.91
CA GLU A 64 31.04 -12.18 -0.36
C GLU A 64 31.01 -10.66 -0.15
N PHE A 65 30.53 -10.19 1.01
CA PHE A 65 30.34 -8.77 1.32
C PHE A 65 31.27 -8.33 2.45
N LYS A 66 31.70 -7.06 2.40
CA LYS A 66 32.47 -6.46 3.51
C LYS A 66 31.54 -5.91 4.58
N VAL A 67 30.45 -5.28 4.13
CA VAL A 67 29.48 -4.61 4.99
C VAL A 67 28.06 -4.98 4.57
N VAL A 68 27.24 -5.36 5.54
CA VAL A 68 25.80 -5.51 5.43
C VAL A 68 25.14 -4.47 6.33
N ASP A 69 24.55 -3.44 5.74
CA ASP A 69 23.79 -2.42 6.47
C ASP A 69 22.29 -2.73 6.35
N ILE A 70 21.62 -2.93 7.47
CA ILE A 70 20.18 -3.18 7.57
C ILE A 70 19.55 -1.92 8.16
N LEU A 71 18.63 -1.34 7.41
CA LEU A 71 17.90 -0.13 7.78
C LEU A 71 16.47 -0.51 8.11
N THR A 72 15.99 -0.01 9.24
CA THR A 72 14.66 -0.33 9.75
C THR A 72 13.91 0.94 10.11
N GLU A 73 12.59 0.88 9.99
CA GLU A 73 11.71 1.99 10.29
C GLU A 73 10.58 1.55 11.20
N THR A 74 10.00 2.48 11.96
CA THR A 74 8.84 2.12 12.79
C THR A 74 7.59 2.01 11.94
N LYS A 75 6.71 1.05 12.25
CA LYS A 75 5.39 0.90 11.61
C LYS A 75 4.58 2.19 11.64
N GLY A 76 4.69 2.96 12.72
CA GLY A 76 4.06 4.27 12.84
C GLY A 76 4.60 5.30 11.84
N ASN A 77 5.92 5.37 11.64
CA ASN A 77 6.51 6.27 10.64
C ASN A 77 6.17 5.83 9.21
N LEU A 78 6.19 4.53 8.93
CA LEU A 78 5.74 3.98 7.64
C LEU A 78 4.27 4.32 7.37
N ALA A 79 3.42 4.23 8.39
CA ALA A 79 2.01 4.62 8.28
C ALA A 79 1.82 6.12 8.02
N GLU A 80 2.63 6.98 8.62
CA GLU A 80 2.62 8.43 8.33
C GLU A 80 3.07 8.71 6.88
N MET A 81 4.15 8.08 6.42
CA MET A 81 4.61 8.19 5.02
C MET A 81 3.54 7.69 4.04
N ALA A 82 2.84 6.61 4.38
CA ALA A 82 1.76 6.08 3.56
C ALA A 82 0.53 7.03 3.56
N LEU A 83 0.18 7.60 4.71
CA LEU A 83 -0.88 8.61 4.85
C LEU A 83 -0.64 9.83 3.94
N GLU A 84 0.62 10.28 3.81
CA GLU A 84 1.00 11.37 2.90
C GLU A 84 0.78 11.04 1.42
N GLN A 85 0.80 9.76 1.02
CA GLN A 85 0.60 9.34 -0.37
C GLN A 85 -0.88 9.12 -0.73
N LEU A 86 -1.76 8.98 0.26
CA LEU A 86 -3.19 8.70 0.02
C LEU A 86 -3.88 9.70 -0.92
N PRO A 87 -3.67 11.03 -0.84
CA PRO A 87 -4.30 11.97 -1.76
C PRO A 87 -4.00 11.65 -3.23
N TYR A 88 -2.78 11.21 -3.54
CA TYR A 88 -2.38 10.81 -4.89
C TYR A 88 -3.14 9.56 -5.35
N PHE A 89 -3.21 8.52 -4.51
CA PHE A 89 -3.95 7.30 -4.84
C PHE A 89 -5.44 7.57 -5.06
N ILE A 90 -6.06 8.35 -4.16
CA ILE A 90 -7.48 8.74 -4.27
C ILE A 90 -7.73 9.50 -5.58
N SER A 91 -6.86 10.45 -5.93
CA SER A 91 -6.99 11.21 -7.17
C SER A 91 -6.88 10.33 -8.42
N THR A 92 -6.00 9.31 -8.38
CA THR A 92 -5.80 8.37 -9.48
C THR A 92 -7.02 7.47 -9.67
N ILE A 93 -7.58 6.93 -8.59
CA ILE A 93 -8.79 6.10 -8.62
C ILE A 93 -9.98 6.91 -9.13
N ARG A 94 -10.15 8.16 -8.68
CA ARG A 94 -11.19 9.08 -9.19
C ARG A 94 -11.09 9.29 -10.68
N LYS A 95 -9.87 9.48 -11.20
CA LYS A 95 -9.64 9.63 -12.64
C LYS A 95 -9.99 8.35 -13.40
N GLY A 96 -9.69 7.18 -12.82
CA GLY A 96 -10.10 5.88 -13.34
C GLY A 96 -11.61 5.78 -13.52
N PHE A 97 -12.38 6.01 -12.45
CA PHE A 97 -13.85 5.99 -12.51
C PHE A 97 -14.43 7.03 -13.46
N ARG A 98 -13.87 8.24 -13.50
CA ARG A 98 -14.30 9.29 -14.45
C ARG A 98 -14.09 8.86 -15.90
N THR A 99 -12.96 8.21 -16.17
CA THR A 99 -12.67 7.68 -17.51
C THR A 99 -13.62 6.56 -17.86
N ALA A 100 -13.87 5.64 -16.93
CA ALA A 100 -14.84 4.56 -17.10
C ALA A 100 -16.25 5.08 -17.41
N ALA A 101 -16.75 6.05 -16.63
CA ALA A 101 -18.05 6.68 -16.85
C ALA A 101 -18.17 7.33 -18.25
N ASN A 102 -17.12 8.03 -18.69
CA ASN A 102 -17.10 8.62 -20.04
C ASN A 102 -17.13 7.56 -21.16
N VAL A 103 -16.37 6.47 -21.00
CA VAL A 103 -16.30 5.39 -22.01
C VAL A 103 -17.58 4.55 -22.03
N LEU A 104 -18.22 4.30 -20.88
CA LEU A 104 -19.48 3.57 -20.80
C LEU A 104 -20.62 4.24 -21.59
N ARG A 105 -20.59 5.57 -21.71
CA ARG A 105 -21.57 6.31 -22.52
C ARG A 105 -21.33 6.20 -24.02
N ASP A 106 -20.19 5.67 -24.45
CA ASP A 106 -19.90 5.38 -25.84
C ASP A 106 -20.28 3.93 -26.18
N THR A 107 -21.34 3.78 -26.98
CA THR A 107 -21.87 2.47 -27.40
C THR A 107 -20.88 1.61 -28.18
N TYR A 108 -19.81 2.20 -28.75
CA TYR A 108 -18.78 1.45 -29.48
C TYR A 108 -17.67 0.92 -28.56
N SER A 109 -17.62 1.39 -27.31
CA SER A 109 -16.52 1.16 -26.38
C SER A 109 -16.99 0.58 -25.03
N GLU A 110 -18.22 0.06 -24.96
CA GLU A 110 -18.85 -0.44 -23.72
C GLU A 110 -17.97 -1.46 -22.96
N ASN A 111 -17.41 -2.45 -23.68
CA ASN A 111 -16.52 -3.47 -23.09
C ASN A 111 -15.28 -2.85 -22.43
N GLU A 112 -14.72 -1.81 -23.05
CA GLU A 112 -13.58 -1.08 -22.46
C GLU A 112 -14.02 -0.27 -21.25
N GLY A 113 -15.22 0.31 -21.29
CA GLY A 113 -15.85 0.95 -20.14
C GLY A 113 -15.93 0.01 -18.93
N HIS A 114 -16.51 -1.18 -19.10
CA HIS A 114 -16.57 -2.19 -18.04
C HIS A 114 -15.19 -2.65 -17.55
N ARG A 115 -14.22 -2.80 -18.45
CA ARG A 115 -12.83 -3.13 -18.06
C ARG A 115 -12.24 -2.05 -17.15
N LEU A 116 -12.46 -0.78 -17.47
CA LEU A 116 -12.00 0.35 -16.67
C LEU A 116 -12.73 0.42 -15.31
N VAL A 117 -14.02 0.06 -15.25
CA VAL A 117 -14.74 -0.08 -13.98
C VAL A 117 -14.07 -1.14 -13.11
N ALA A 118 -13.80 -2.33 -13.65
CA ALA A 118 -13.21 -3.43 -12.90
C ALA A 118 -11.83 -3.05 -12.31
N VAL A 119 -10.95 -2.47 -13.13
CA VAL A 119 -9.61 -2.03 -12.68
C VAL A 119 -9.70 -0.91 -11.63
N SER A 120 -10.65 0.02 -11.79
CA SER A 120 -10.86 1.11 -10.82
C SER A 120 -11.42 0.59 -9.50
N ALA A 121 -12.33 -0.39 -9.55
CA ALA A 121 -12.90 -1.05 -8.38
C ALA A 121 -11.85 -1.89 -7.62
N GLU A 122 -10.99 -2.60 -8.33
CA GLU A 122 -9.85 -3.31 -7.74
C GLU A 122 -8.91 -2.35 -7.01
N SER A 123 -8.58 -1.22 -7.66
CA SER A 123 -7.75 -0.17 -7.05
C SER A 123 -8.41 0.45 -5.81
N LEU A 124 -9.74 0.64 -5.82
CA LEU A 124 -10.50 1.09 -4.66
C LEU A 124 -10.46 0.05 -3.53
N GLY A 125 -10.61 -1.23 -3.83
CA GLY A 125 -10.48 -2.31 -2.86
C GLY A 125 -9.10 -2.34 -2.20
N ALA A 126 -8.04 -2.17 -3.00
CA ALA A 126 -6.67 -2.06 -2.49
C ALA A 126 -6.49 -0.84 -1.57
N LEU A 127 -7.04 0.33 -1.96
CA LEU A 127 -7.02 1.53 -1.13
C LEU A 127 -7.71 1.32 0.23
N ILE A 128 -8.88 0.68 0.25
CA ILE A 128 -9.63 0.40 1.49
C ILE A 128 -8.80 -0.50 2.43
N ASN A 129 -8.17 -1.54 1.90
CA ASN A 129 -7.30 -2.41 2.68
C ASN A 129 -6.07 -1.65 3.19
N HIS A 130 -5.48 -0.79 2.35
CA HIS A 130 -4.31 0.00 2.73
C HIS A 130 -4.64 1.01 3.84
N LEU A 131 -5.77 1.70 3.75
CA LEU A 131 -6.30 2.58 4.80
C LEU A 131 -6.43 1.83 6.13
N HIS A 132 -6.97 0.60 6.11
CA HIS A 132 -7.10 -0.21 7.31
C HIS A 132 -5.73 -0.50 7.97
N VAL A 133 -4.73 -0.89 7.17
CA VAL A 133 -3.37 -1.13 7.67
C VAL A 133 -2.76 0.15 8.25
N ILE A 134 -2.91 1.29 7.58
CA ILE A 134 -2.43 2.59 8.08
C ILE A 134 -3.07 2.91 9.44
N ILE A 135 -4.39 2.75 9.57
CA ILE A 135 -5.12 3.02 10.82
C ILE A 135 -4.59 2.17 11.97
N LEU A 136 -4.30 0.90 11.73
CA LEU A 136 -3.77 0.00 12.77
C LEU A 136 -2.36 0.40 13.23
N SER A 137 -1.55 0.95 12.33
CA SER A 137 -0.15 1.28 12.58
C SER A 137 0.08 2.74 13.03
N LEU A 138 -0.87 3.66 12.83
CA LEU A 138 -0.76 5.06 13.24
C LEU A 138 -0.77 5.23 14.77
N LYS A 139 0.09 6.15 15.25
CA LYS A 139 0.14 6.59 16.65
C LYS A 139 -1.00 7.58 16.97
N ASN A 140 -1.31 7.73 18.26
CA ASN A 140 -2.50 8.46 18.73
C ASN A 140 -2.57 9.93 18.27
N GLY A 141 -3.79 10.40 17.98
CA GLY A 141 -4.08 11.71 17.36
C GLY A 141 -4.77 11.50 16.00
N LYS A 142 -3.97 11.28 14.95
CA LYS A 142 -4.46 11.08 13.58
C LYS A 142 -5.26 9.79 13.38
N ARG A 143 -4.99 8.75 14.17
CA ARG A 143 -5.71 7.46 14.09
C ARG A 143 -7.23 7.61 14.24
N GLY A 144 -7.68 8.39 15.21
CA GLY A 144 -9.11 8.55 15.49
C GLY A 144 -9.83 9.25 14.34
N GLU A 145 -9.26 10.35 13.86
CA GLU A 145 -9.80 11.13 12.74
C GLU A 145 -9.78 10.33 11.43
N LEU A 146 -8.69 9.61 11.12
CA LEU A 146 -8.64 8.73 9.95
C LEU A 146 -9.64 7.58 10.05
N THR A 147 -9.86 7.03 11.25
CA THR A 147 -10.91 6.02 11.48
C THR A 147 -12.28 6.58 11.14
N SER A 148 -12.60 7.81 11.55
CA SER A 148 -13.87 8.45 11.18
C SER A 148 -14.01 8.68 9.67
N VAL A 149 -12.93 9.12 9.00
CA VAL A 149 -12.90 9.28 7.54
C VAL A 149 -13.14 7.94 6.84
N TYR A 150 -12.51 6.87 7.33
CA TYR A 150 -12.67 5.51 6.81
C TYR A 150 -14.09 4.96 7.02
N SER A 151 -14.68 5.16 8.19
CA SER A 151 -16.07 4.73 8.46
C SER A 151 -17.05 5.38 7.50
N ASN A 152 -16.94 6.71 7.29
CA ASN A 152 -17.79 7.42 6.33
C ASN A 152 -17.64 6.91 4.89
N LEU A 153 -16.41 6.53 4.48
CA LEU A 153 -16.16 5.90 3.19
C LEU A 153 -16.89 4.55 3.09
N THR A 154 -16.71 3.68 4.08
CA THR A 154 -17.29 2.33 4.05
C THR A 154 -18.82 2.35 4.11
N GLU A 155 -19.39 3.27 4.89
CA GLU A 155 -20.85 3.47 4.95
C GLU A 155 -21.39 3.99 3.62
N GLY A 156 -20.75 5.00 3.02
CA GLY A 156 -21.16 5.54 1.72
C GLY A 156 -21.06 4.54 0.58
N LEU A 157 -20.12 3.59 0.65
CA LEU A 157 -19.96 2.55 -0.38
C LEU A 157 -20.93 1.39 -0.22
N ALA A 158 -21.33 1.02 1.01
CA ALA A 158 -22.11 -0.18 1.26
C ALA A 158 -23.42 -0.19 0.46
N ASP A 159 -24.20 0.89 0.53
CA ASP A 159 -25.49 1.01 -0.17
C ASP A 159 -25.30 1.08 -1.69
N LEU A 160 -24.27 1.80 -2.14
CA LEU A 160 -24.00 2.04 -3.56
C LEU A 160 -23.50 0.78 -4.30
N LEU A 161 -22.79 -0.11 -3.61
CA LEU A 161 -22.27 -1.33 -4.21
C LEU A 161 -23.39 -2.28 -4.64
N GLU A 162 -24.48 -2.37 -3.87
CA GLU A 162 -25.64 -3.17 -4.24
C GLU A 162 -26.27 -2.66 -5.55
N GLU A 163 -26.41 -1.34 -5.67
CA GLU A 163 -26.96 -0.68 -6.87
C GLU A 163 -26.06 -0.86 -8.09
N ILE A 164 -24.74 -0.73 -7.92
CA ILE A 164 -23.75 -0.98 -8.99
C ILE A 164 -23.80 -2.45 -9.46
N ILE A 165 -23.96 -3.41 -8.53
CA ILE A 165 -24.07 -4.82 -8.88
C ILE A 165 -25.37 -5.07 -9.67
N ALA A 166 -26.50 -4.54 -9.20
CA ALA A 166 -27.78 -4.67 -9.89
C ALA A 166 -27.73 -4.06 -11.31
N THR A 167 -27.20 -2.85 -11.44
CA THR A 167 -27.06 -2.13 -12.71
C THR A 167 -26.19 -2.90 -13.72
N GLN A 168 -25.10 -3.52 -13.26
CA GLN A 168 -24.27 -4.37 -14.11
C GLN A 168 -25.01 -5.65 -14.56
N GLN A 169 -25.88 -6.23 -13.73
CA GLN A 169 -26.70 -7.39 -14.11
C GLN A 169 -27.76 -7.02 -15.15
N GLU A 170 -28.33 -5.82 -15.04
CA GLU A 170 -29.30 -5.27 -15.99
C GLU A 170 -28.66 -4.84 -17.31
N LYS A 171 -27.33 -4.72 -17.35
CA LYS A 171 -26.55 -4.26 -18.51
C LYS A 171 -26.96 -2.86 -18.96
N ASP A 172 -27.13 -1.96 -18.01
CA ASP A 172 -27.37 -0.53 -18.27
C ASP A 172 -26.06 0.27 -18.11
N PRO A 173 -25.29 0.49 -19.19
CA PRO A 173 -24.02 1.21 -19.11
C PRO A 173 -24.21 2.70 -18.83
N ILE A 174 -25.38 3.28 -19.15
CA ILE A 174 -25.65 4.70 -18.90
C ILE A 174 -25.91 4.93 -17.42
N LEU A 175 -26.78 4.11 -16.81
CA LEU A 175 -27.00 4.17 -15.36
C LEU A 175 -25.71 3.86 -14.61
N LEU A 176 -24.92 2.88 -15.06
CA LEU A 176 -23.62 2.60 -14.45
C LEU A 176 -22.71 3.83 -14.51
N ALA A 177 -22.61 4.49 -15.67
CA ALA A 177 -21.83 5.72 -15.80
C ALA A 177 -22.29 6.81 -14.82
N ASP A 178 -23.60 6.95 -14.63
CA ASP A 178 -24.17 7.94 -13.71
C ASP A 178 -23.85 7.61 -12.24
N LEU A 179 -23.95 6.34 -11.82
CA LEU A 179 -23.53 5.91 -10.48
C LEU A 179 -22.03 6.18 -10.24
N LEU A 180 -21.20 5.93 -11.24
CA LEU A 180 -19.76 6.23 -11.12
C LEU A 180 -19.51 7.73 -11.00
N GLU A 181 -20.14 8.54 -11.84
CA GLU A 181 -19.87 9.98 -11.91
C GLU A 181 -20.47 10.75 -10.74
N PHE A 182 -21.71 10.44 -10.36
CA PHE A 182 -22.49 11.23 -9.42
C PHE A 182 -22.55 10.64 -8.01
N GLU A 183 -22.16 9.38 -7.81
CA GLU A 183 -22.13 8.75 -6.48
C GLU A 183 -20.71 8.35 -6.06
N ILE A 184 -20.02 7.50 -6.83
CA ILE A 184 -18.66 7.01 -6.48
C ILE A 184 -17.65 8.15 -6.41
N ILE A 185 -17.57 8.99 -7.45
CA ILE A 185 -16.58 10.07 -7.49
C ILE A 185 -16.79 11.06 -6.33
N PRO A 186 -18.01 11.52 -6.00
CA PRO A 186 -18.25 12.36 -4.83
C PRO A 186 -17.87 11.72 -3.48
N ILE A 187 -18.07 10.40 -3.31
CA ILE A 187 -17.58 9.68 -2.13
C ILE A 187 -16.05 9.78 -2.03
N LEU A 188 -15.36 9.55 -3.14
CA LEU A 188 -13.89 9.64 -3.19
C LEU A 188 -13.38 11.09 -3.02
N GLU A 189 -14.15 12.10 -3.43
CA GLU A 189 -13.86 13.51 -3.17
C GLU A 189 -13.91 13.85 -1.69
N LYS A 190 -14.95 13.37 -0.99
CA LYS A 190 -15.07 13.51 0.46
C LYS A 190 -13.94 12.81 1.18
N LEU A 191 -13.57 11.60 0.74
CA LEU A 191 -12.41 10.88 1.26
C LEU A 191 -11.12 11.68 1.08
N GLY A 192 -10.84 12.16 -0.13
CA GLY A 192 -9.65 12.97 -0.43
C GLY A 192 -9.57 14.23 0.44
N THR A 193 -10.68 14.96 0.55
CA THR A 193 -10.78 16.15 1.42
C THR A 193 -10.55 15.81 2.89
N GLY A 194 -11.10 14.67 3.35
CA GLY A 194 -10.91 14.19 4.72
C GLY A 194 -9.45 13.87 5.03
N VAL A 195 -8.78 13.18 4.11
CA VAL A 195 -7.35 12.85 4.21
C VAL A 195 -6.48 14.10 4.15
N GLU A 196 -6.73 15.03 3.24
CA GLU A 196 -5.96 16.28 3.14
C GLU A 196 -6.04 17.12 4.42
N LYS A 197 -7.19 17.12 5.11
CA LYS A 197 -7.34 17.80 6.40
C LYS A 197 -6.50 17.18 7.51
N LEU A 198 -6.18 15.89 7.44
CA LEU A 198 -5.31 15.21 8.41
C LEU A 198 -3.83 15.56 8.23
N LEU A 199 -3.46 16.04 7.04
CA LEU A 199 -2.09 16.37 6.67
C LEU A 199 -1.74 17.84 6.95
N ASN A 200 -2.74 18.70 7.18
CA ASN A 200 -2.59 20.14 7.44
C ASN A 200 -2.81 20.47 8.92
#